data_AF-A0A8H8R2D0-F1
#
_entry.id   AF-A0A8H8R2D0-F1
#
_cell.length_a   1.000
_cell.length_b   1.000
_cell.length_c   1.000
_cell.angle_alpha   90.00
_cell.angle_beta   90.00
_cell.angle_gamma   90.00
#
_symmetry.space_group_name_H-M   'P 1'
#
loop_
_entity.id
_entity.type
_entity.pdbx_description
1 polymer ?
#
loop_
_entity_poly.entity_id
_entity_poly.type
_entity_poly.pdbx_seq_one_letter_code
_entity_poly.pdbx_strand_id
1 'polypeptide(L)'
;MEPFYLKNVAKYHSLVNKIGPTLKPRVSTGEAGPNMIVSARIRPLSNDEGFPSAIFPRSNQENVVDIHDLYNHPRGIPILKSFDYQVDRLFNSDSTTEEIYEDLVADLVPFAWDGGIGTLFAYGQTGSGKTFTVSRLEQLVTETLMNGSLKGEREVYMTIIDLAGNAAFDLLNERAPISLLEDSFGARRW
;
A
#
# COMPACT_ATOMS: atom_id res chain seq x y z
N MET A 1 22.48 7.14 7.74
CA MET A 1 22.15 5.91 6.98
C MET A 1 22.44 6.14 5.49
N GLU A 2 21.94 7.22 4.91
CA GLU A 2 22.22 7.68 3.53
C GLU A 2 23.70 7.71 3.08
N PRO A 3 24.67 8.20 3.89
CA PRO A 3 26.06 8.29 3.44
C PRO A 3 26.71 6.93 3.13
N PHE A 4 26.27 5.87 3.81
CA PHE A 4 26.72 4.51 3.55
C PHE A 4 26.23 4.03 2.18
N TYR A 5 24.94 4.22 1.90
CA TYR A 5 24.32 3.80 0.66
C TYR A 5 24.91 4.55 -0.53
N LEU A 6 24.98 5.89 -0.47
CA LEU A 6 25.54 6.72 -1.53
C LEU A 6 27.01 6.38 -1.85
N LYS A 7 27.83 6.12 -0.82
CA LYS A 7 29.24 5.70 -1.02
C LYS A 7 29.38 4.34 -1.69
N ASN A 8 28.37 3.47 -1.60
CA ASN A 8 28.44 2.09 -2.06
C ASN A 8 27.55 1.79 -3.27
N VAL A 9 27.00 2.80 -3.97
CA VAL A 9 26.13 2.61 -5.16
C VAL A 9 26.79 1.73 -6.23
N ALA A 10 28.04 1.99 -6.60
CA ALA A 10 28.75 1.18 -7.60
C ALA A 10 28.91 -0.29 -7.16
N LYS A 11 29.18 -0.50 -5.86
CA LYS A 11 29.28 -1.84 -5.27
C LYS A 11 27.92 -2.54 -5.27
N TYR A 12 26.85 -1.81 -4.94
CA TYR A 12 25.49 -2.30 -4.97
C TYR A 12 25.11 -2.83 -6.36
N HIS A 13 25.29 -2.01 -7.42
CA HIS A 13 25.04 -2.45 -8.80
C HIS A 13 25.87 -3.69 -9.17
N SER A 14 27.15 -3.74 -8.78
CA SER A 14 28.00 -4.91 -9.03
C SER A 14 27.49 -6.17 -8.32
N LEU A 15 26.90 -6.05 -7.13
CA LEU A 15 26.33 -7.18 -6.41
C LEU A 15 24.99 -7.62 -6.99
N VAL A 16 24.10 -6.68 -7.32
CA VAL A 16 22.79 -6.96 -7.93
C VAL A 16 22.94 -7.62 -9.29
N ASN A 17 23.83 -7.11 -10.15
CA ASN A 17 24.08 -7.69 -11.48
C ASN A 17 24.70 -9.10 -11.44
N LYS A 18 25.20 -9.55 -10.28
CA LYS A 18 25.74 -10.90 -10.07
C LYS A 18 24.71 -11.88 -9.53
N ILE A 19 23.51 -11.43 -9.17
CA ILE A 19 22.43 -12.31 -8.73
C ILE A 19 22.05 -13.19 -9.91
N GLY A 20 22.22 -14.50 -9.76
CA GLY A 20 21.74 -15.49 -10.73
C GLY A 20 20.21 -15.59 -10.73
N PRO A 21 19.61 -16.37 -11.62
CA PRO A 21 18.15 -16.51 -11.68
C PRO A 21 17.58 -16.95 -10.32
N THR A 22 16.64 -16.19 -9.78
CA THR A 22 16.10 -16.39 -8.44
C THR A 22 15.44 -17.77 -8.33
N LEU A 23 15.79 -18.54 -7.29
CA LEU A 23 15.23 -19.86 -7.00
C LEU A 23 13.72 -19.77 -6.68
N LYS A 24 13.02 -20.91 -6.78
CA LYS A 24 11.58 -21.05 -6.47
C LYS A 24 11.25 -20.29 -5.18
N PRO A 25 10.30 -19.35 -5.21
CA PRO A 25 10.01 -18.53 -4.04
C PRO A 25 9.50 -19.40 -2.89
N ARG A 26 9.61 -18.86 -1.69
CA ARG A 26 8.88 -19.40 -0.54
C ARG A 26 7.40 -19.05 -0.73
N VAL A 27 6.71 -19.81 -1.57
CA VAL A 27 5.26 -19.71 -1.74
C VAL A 27 4.62 -19.96 -0.38
N SER A 28 3.88 -18.98 0.14
CA SER A 28 2.96 -19.26 1.23
C SER A 28 1.90 -20.20 0.70
N THR A 29 1.84 -21.44 1.20
CA THR A 29 0.83 -22.44 0.82
C THR A 29 -0.57 -22.10 1.37
N GLY A 30 -0.79 -20.89 1.87
CA GLY A 30 -2.09 -20.43 2.32
C GLY A 30 -2.90 -20.00 1.11
N GLU A 31 -4.08 -20.59 0.91
CA GLU A 31 -5.08 -20.04 0.01
C GLU A 31 -5.47 -18.65 0.51
N ALA A 32 -5.51 -17.67 -0.40
CA ALA A 32 -6.04 -16.36 -0.08
C ALA A 32 -7.49 -16.52 0.40
N GLY A 33 -7.78 -16.05 1.62
CA GLY A 33 -9.15 -16.05 2.13
C GLY A 33 -9.99 -15.08 1.30
N PRO A 34 -11.28 -15.36 1.05
CA PRO A 34 -12.11 -14.55 0.15
C PRO A 34 -12.37 -13.12 0.68
N ASN A 35 -12.03 -12.84 1.95
CA ASN A 35 -12.44 -11.62 2.65
C ASN A 35 -11.28 -10.66 2.94
N MET A 36 -10.05 -10.99 2.54
CA MET A 36 -8.89 -10.11 2.75
C MET A 36 -7.91 -10.25 1.59
N ILE A 37 -7.60 -9.13 0.96
CA ILE A 37 -6.61 -9.03 -0.10
C ILE A 37 -5.46 -8.14 0.39
N VAL A 38 -4.24 -8.67 0.37
CA VAL A 38 -3.01 -7.95 0.68
C VAL A 38 -2.34 -7.60 -0.64
N SER A 39 -2.27 -6.30 -0.94
CA SER A 39 -1.65 -5.80 -2.17
C SER A 39 -0.49 -4.87 -1.88
N ALA A 40 0.47 -4.81 -2.80
CA ALA A 40 1.61 -3.90 -2.73
C ALA A 40 1.65 -2.98 -3.97
N ARG A 41 1.92 -1.69 -3.76
CA ARG A 41 2.16 -0.72 -4.84
C ARG A 41 3.60 -0.22 -4.78
N ILE A 42 4.31 -0.32 -5.89
CA ILE A 42 5.62 0.28 -6.09
C ILE A 42 5.40 1.68 -6.65
N ARG A 43 5.91 2.71 -5.98
CA ARG A 43 5.86 4.07 -6.53
C ARG A 43 6.96 4.27 -7.58
N PRO A 44 6.77 5.16 -8.56
CA PRO A 44 7.87 5.65 -9.38
C PRO A 44 9.00 6.20 -8.50
N LEU A 45 10.25 5.92 -8.90
CA LEU A 45 11.42 6.60 -8.34
C LEU A 45 11.47 8.03 -8.90
N SER A 46 11.75 9.01 -8.03
CA SER A 46 12.05 10.36 -8.50
C SER A 46 13.44 10.40 -9.14
N ASN A 47 13.63 11.28 -10.13
CA ASN A 47 14.93 11.51 -10.77
C ASN A 47 16.01 12.00 -9.77
N ASP A 48 15.58 12.57 -8.65
CA ASP A 48 16.46 13.11 -7.61
C ASP A 48 16.84 12.08 -6.52
N GLU A 49 16.37 10.83 -6.64
CA GLU A 49 16.74 9.77 -5.70
C GLU A 49 18.15 9.26 -6.01
N GLY A 50 19.11 9.64 -5.17
CA GLY A 50 20.54 9.32 -5.35
C GLY A 50 20.93 7.85 -5.12
N PHE A 51 19.98 6.97 -4.77
CA PHE A 51 20.22 5.55 -4.57
C PHE A 51 19.31 4.70 -5.47
N PRO A 52 19.84 3.64 -6.12
CA PRO A 52 19.05 2.79 -7.02
C PRO A 52 17.92 2.04 -6.31
N SER A 53 16.93 1.59 -7.09
CA SER A 53 15.84 0.74 -6.57
C SER A 53 16.41 -0.48 -5.86
N ALA A 54 15.88 -0.77 -4.67
CA ALA A 54 16.09 -2.03 -3.98
C ALA A 54 14.99 -3.07 -4.27
N ILE A 55 13.99 -2.70 -5.07
CA ILE A 55 12.76 -3.45 -5.30
C ILE A 55 12.73 -3.90 -6.77
N PHE A 56 12.57 -5.21 -6.98
CA PHE A 56 12.64 -5.86 -8.29
C PHE A 56 11.45 -6.82 -8.47
N PRO A 57 10.35 -6.37 -9.09
CA PRO A 57 9.26 -7.24 -9.51
C PRO A 57 9.76 -8.35 -10.44
N ARG A 58 9.29 -9.58 -10.26
CA ARG A 58 9.66 -10.69 -11.14
C ARG A 58 8.87 -10.62 -12.44
N SER A 59 9.55 -10.72 -13.59
CA SER A 59 8.90 -10.74 -14.91
C SER A 59 8.30 -12.11 -15.27
N ASN A 60 8.76 -13.18 -14.64
CA ASN A 60 8.31 -14.56 -14.88
C ASN A 60 7.33 -15.08 -13.83
N GLN A 61 6.96 -14.25 -12.86
CA GLN A 61 6.05 -14.63 -11.78
C GLN A 61 5.31 -13.40 -11.25
N GLU A 62 4.01 -13.36 -11.48
CA GLU A 62 3.14 -12.29 -10.99
C GLU A 62 3.09 -12.25 -9.47
N ASN A 63 2.83 -11.05 -8.94
CA ASN A 63 2.63 -10.79 -7.52
C ASN A 63 3.81 -11.16 -6.60
N VAL A 64 5.00 -11.38 -7.17
CA VAL A 64 6.22 -11.63 -6.42
C VAL A 64 7.23 -10.52 -6.67
N VAL A 65 7.82 -10.05 -5.58
CA VAL A 65 8.83 -8.99 -5.59
C VAL A 65 10.07 -9.46 -4.83
N ASP A 66 11.23 -9.27 -5.47
CA ASP A 66 12.53 -9.46 -4.85
C ASP A 66 13.01 -8.13 -4.27
N ILE A 67 13.50 -8.16 -3.02
CA ILE A 67 14.10 -7.02 -2.33
C ILE A 67 15.57 -7.32 -2.06
N HIS A 68 16.42 -6.40 -2.50
CA HIS A 68 17.88 -6.52 -2.41
C HIS A 68 18.44 -5.33 -1.64
N ASP A 69 18.70 -5.51 -0.35
CA ASP A 69 19.20 -4.47 0.53
C ASP A 69 20.71 -4.60 0.78
N LEU A 70 21.41 -3.46 0.82
CA LEU A 70 22.82 -3.40 1.10
C LEU A 70 23.05 -3.36 2.62
N TYR A 71 23.61 -4.43 3.16
CA TYR A 71 23.89 -4.54 4.59
C TYR A 71 25.34 -4.20 4.91
N ASN A 72 25.55 -3.29 5.88
CA ASN A 72 26.86 -2.95 6.40
C ASN A 72 27.37 -4.06 7.35
N HIS A 73 28.12 -5.01 6.80
CA HIS A 73 28.62 -6.15 7.57
C HIS A 73 29.67 -5.71 8.61
N PRO A 74 29.69 -6.30 9.83
CA PRO A 74 30.71 -5.98 10.86
C PRO A 74 32.17 -6.17 10.44
N ARG A 75 32.41 -6.93 9.35
CA ARG A 75 33.74 -7.11 8.74
C ARG A 75 34.16 -5.95 7.83
N GLY A 76 33.35 -4.91 7.72
CA GLY A 76 33.61 -3.72 6.90
C GLY A 76 33.36 -3.90 5.40
N ILE A 77 32.94 -5.09 4.96
CA ILE A 77 32.64 -5.39 3.55
C ILE A 77 31.11 -5.40 3.38
N PRO A 78 30.52 -4.44 2.65
CA PRO A 78 29.09 -4.46 2.34
C PRO A 78 28.69 -5.74 1.60
N ILE A 79 27.60 -6.35 2.05
CA ILE A 79 27.01 -7.55 1.43
C ILE A 79 25.55 -7.27 1.07
N LEU A 80 25.02 -8.05 0.13
CA LEU A 80 23.61 -7.97 -0.22
C LEU A 80 22.80 -8.95 0.64
N LYS A 81 21.69 -8.48 1.21
CA LYS A 81 20.65 -9.32 1.77
C LYS A 81 19.47 -9.34 0.82
N SER A 82 19.08 -10.53 0.40
CA SER A 82 17.99 -10.74 -0.54
C SER A 82 16.79 -11.37 0.16
N PHE A 83 15.61 -10.86 -0.16
CA PHE A 83 14.33 -11.34 0.34
C PHE A 83 13.37 -11.44 -0.84
N ASP A 84 12.42 -12.37 -0.78
CA ASP A 84 11.30 -12.48 -1.70
C ASP A 84 9.98 -12.40 -0.92
N TYR A 85 9.01 -11.67 -1.49
CA TYR A 85 7.68 -11.54 -0.92
C TYR A 85 6.64 -11.80 -2.01
N GLN A 86 5.61 -12.56 -1.66
CA GLN A 86 4.42 -12.76 -2.47
C GLN A 86 3.24 -12.03 -1.83
N VAL A 87 2.46 -11.35 -2.67
CA VAL A 87 1.22 -10.66 -2.30
C VAL A 87 0.07 -11.17 -3.17
N ASP A 88 -1.17 -10.76 -2.90
CA ASP A 88 -2.32 -11.12 -3.73
C ASP A 88 -2.32 -10.32 -5.03
N ARG A 89 -1.96 -9.02 -4.96
CA ARG A 89 -1.74 -8.16 -6.14
C ARG A 89 -0.51 -7.27 -5.99
N LEU A 90 0.30 -7.19 -7.03
CA LEU A 90 1.45 -6.29 -7.13
C LEU A 90 1.24 -5.26 -8.23
N PHE A 91 1.17 -3.99 -7.85
CA PHE A 91 1.11 -2.85 -8.75
C PHE A 91 2.52 -2.26 -8.94
N ASN A 92 2.96 -2.18 -10.19
CA ASN A 92 4.29 -1.70 -10.55
C ASN A 92 4.34 -0.16 -10.57
N SER A 93 5.52 0.39 -10.83
CA SER A 93 5.75 1.84 -10.85
C SER A 93 4.92 2.58 -11.90
N ASP A 94 4.56 1.92 -12.97
CA ASP A 94 3.72 2.43 -14.06
C ASP A 94 2.21 2.28 -13.78
N SER A 95 1.83 1.52 -12.75
CA SER A 95 0.42 1.31 -12.42
C SER A 95 -0.26 2.59 -11.92
N THR A 96 -1.40 2.88 -12.53
CA THR A 96 -2.26 4.02 -12.23
C THR A 96 -3.12 3.75 -10.99
N THR A 97 -3.69 4.81 -10.40
CA THR A 97 -4.63 4.61 -9.28
C THR A 97 -5.98 4.11 -9.78
N GLU A 98 -6.32 4.38 -11.04
CA GLU A 98 -7.49 3.84 -11.74
C GLU A 98 -7.41 2.31 -11.87
N GLU A 99 -6.26 1.76 -12.28
CA GLU A 99 -6.06 0.31 -12.30
C GLU A 99 -6.19 -0.31 -10.90
N ILE A 100 -5.67 0.36 -9.87
CA ILE A 100 -5.82 -0.07 -8.46
C ILE A 100 -7.30 -0.05 -8.05
N TYR A 101 -8.06 0.95 -8.49
CA TYR A 101 -9.49 1.06 -8.20
C TYR A 101 -10.25 -0.12 -8.82
N GLU A 102 -10.06 -0.39 -10.10
CA GLU A 102 -10.73 -1.50 -10.81
C GLU A 102 -10.42 -2.85 -10.15
N ASP A 103 -9.17 -3.09 -9.76
CA ASP A 103 -8.73 -4.39 -9.25
C ASP A 103 -9.10 -4.66 -7.78
N LEU A 104 -9.25 -3.61 -6.96
CA LEU A 104 -9.38 -3.75 -5.50
C LEU A 104 -10.61 -3.08 -4.89
N VAL A 105 -11.16 -2.03 -5.50
CA VAL A 105 -12.15 -1.15 -4.87
C VAL A 105 -13.47 -1.15 -5.61
N ALA A 106 -13.48 -1.35 -6.93
CA ALA A 106 -14.68 -1.29 -7.76
C ALA A 106 -15.79 -2.21 -7.24
N ASP A 107 -15.46 -3.43 -6.81
CA ASP A 107 -16.42 -4.38 -6.24
C ASP A 107 -16.86 -4.06 -4.80
N LEU A 108 -16.06 -3.29 -4.05
CA LEU A 108 -16.41 -2.87 -2.69
C LEU A 108 -17.52 -1.82 -2.67
N VAL A 109 -17.62 -1.00 -3.71
CA VAL A 109 -18.64 0.05 -3.83
C VAL A 109 -20.07 -0.52 -3.88
N PRO A 110 -20.42 -1.42 -4.82
CA PRO A 110 -21.75 -2.04 -4.83
C PRO A 110 -21.98 -2.93 -3.60
N PHE A 111 -20.94 -3.60 -3.08
CA PHE A 111 -21.06 -4.36 -1.83
C PHE A 111 -21.49 -3.48 -0.65
N ALA A 112 -20.88 -2.29 -0.51
CA ALA A 112 -21.28 -1.31 0.51
C ALA A 112 -22.67 -0.72 0.25
N TRP A 113 -23.03 -0.47 -1.02
CA TRP A 113 -24.36 0.01 -1.41
C TRP A 113 -25.48 -0.94 -1.00
N ASP A 114 -25.22 -2.25 -1.04
CA ASP A 114 -26.14 -3.31 -0.64
C ASP A 114 -26.13 -3.59 0.88
N GLY A 115 -25.43 -2.77 1.66
CA GLY A 115 -25.38 -2.85 3.13
C GLY A 115 -24.19 -3.63 3.69
N GLY A 116 -23.24 -4.02 2.86
CA GLY A 116 -21.96 -4.57 3.28
C GLY A 116 -21.02 -3.53 3.90
N ILE A 117 -19.96 -4.00 4.56
CA ILE A 117 -18.91 -3.14 5.12
C ILE A 117 -17.59 -3.51 4.45
N GLY A 118 -17.13 -2.66 3.53
CA GLY A 118 -15.79 -2.74 2.94
C GLY A 118 -14.78 -1.90 3.73
N THR A 119 -13.52 -2.33 3.79
CA THR A 119 -12.46 -1.55 4.44
C THR A 119 -11.18 -1.64 3.64
N LEU A 120 -10.56 -0.48 3.38
CA LEU A 120 -9.27 -0.37 2.70
C LEU A 120 -8.26 0.28 3.64
N PHE A 121 -7.09 -0.36 3.78
CA PHE A 121 -5.96 0.18 4.53
C PHE A 121 -4.82 0.53 3.57
N ALA A 122 -4.23 1.70 3.75
CA ALA A 122 -2.99 2.07 3.09
C ALA A 122 -1.85 2.11 4.11
N TYR A 123 -0.83 1.25 3.92
CA TYR A 123 0.32 1.14 4.81
C TYR A 123 1.63 1.41 4.07
N GLY A 124 2.64 1.91 4.79
CA GLY A 124 3.96 2.20 4.24
C GLY A 124 4.62 3.42 4.90
N GLN A 125 5.89 3.66 4.60
CA GLN A 125 6.66 4.79 5.14
C GLN A 125 6.19 6.15 4.60
N THR A 126 6.58 7.25 5.25
CA THR A 126 6.39 8.61 4.71
C THR A 126 7.03 8.73 3.32
N GLY A 127 6.34 9.37 2.38
CA GLY A 127 6.78 9.48 0.99
C GLY A 127 6.54 8.25 0.11
N SER A 128 5.92 7.18 0.62
CA SER A 128 5.64 5.96 -0.17
C SER A 128 4.43 6.07 -1.13
N GLY A 129 3.70 7.19 -1.14
CA GLY A 129 2.54 7.39 -2.02
C GLY A 129 1.18 6.98 -1.44
N LYS A 130 1.07 6.72 -0.13
CA LYS A 130 -0.22 6.41 0.54
C LYS A 130 -1.29 7.46 0.27
N THR A 131 -1.03 8.71 0.64
CA THR A 131 -1.97 9.83 0.47
C THR A 131 -2.32 10.05 -1.00
N PHE A 132 -1.32 10.00 -1.89
CA PHE A 132 -1.53 10.08 -3.34
C PHE A 132 -2.54 9.03 -3.85
N THR A 133 -2.41 7.79 -3.38
CA THR A 133 -3.30 6.69 -3.76
C THR A 133 -4.69 6.86 -3.16
N VAL A 134 -4.79 7.02 -1.84
CA VAL A 134 -6.07 7.06 -1.12
C VAL A 134 -6.92 8.25 -1.57
N SER A 135 -6.33 9.44 -1.75
CA SER A 135 -7.09 10.63 -2.18
C SER A 135 -7.70 10.46 -3.57
N ARG A 136 -7.03 9.75 -4.50
CA ARG A 136 -7.61 9.49 -5.82
C ARG A 136 -8.64 8.36 -5.77
N LEU A 137 -8.43 7.33 -4.95
CA LEU A 137 -9.44 6.29 -4.73
C LEU A 137 -10.74 6.86 -4.14
N GLU A 138 -10.65 7.79 -3.18
CA GLU A 138 -11.80 8.48 -2.59
C GLU A 138 -12.65 9.20 -3.67
N GLN A 139 -11.99 9.89 -4.61
CA GLN A 139 -12.65 10.53 -5.74
C GLN A 139 -13.35 9.51 -6.64
N LEU A 140 -12.65 8.44 -7.03
CA LEU A 140 -13.20 7.38 -7.89
C LEU A 140 -14.40 6.68 -7.22
N VAL A 141 -14.34 6.41 -5.92
CA VAL A 141 -15.47 5.87 -5.15
C VAL A 141 -16.66 6.83 -5.20
N THR A 142 -16.42 8.13 -4.98
CA THR A 142 -17.47 9.15 -5.04
C THR A 142 -18.06 9.26 -6.44
N GLU A 143 -17.23 9.26 -7.49
CA GLU A 143 -17.66 9.27 -8.89
C GLU A 143 -18.60 8.07 -9.17
N THR A 144 -18.24 6.87 -8.72
CA THR A 144 -19.06 5.66 -8.91
C THR A 144 -20.36 5.67 -8.11
N LEU A 145 -20.34 6.16 -6.87
CA LEU A 145 -21.56 6.30 -6.05
C LEU A 145 -22.55 7.31 -6.66
N MET A 146 -22.04 8.36 -7.30
CA MET A 146 -22.84 9.49 -7.79
C MET A 146 -23.23 9.40 -9.28
N ASN A 147 -22.67 8.44 -10.03
CA ASN A 147 -22.91 8.33 -11.48
C ASN A 147 -24.27 7.72 -11.87
N GLY A 148 -25.08 7.26 -10.90
CA GLY A 148 -26.40 6.67 -11.14
C GLY A 148 -26.38 5.23 -11.70
N SER A 149 -25.24 4.55 -11.67
CA SER A 149 -25.10 3.15 -12.11
C SER A 149 -25.67 2.13 -11.12
N LEU A 150 -25.78 2.52 -9.84
CA LEU A 150 -26.29 1.67 -8.76
C LEU A 150 -27.82 1.77 -8.67
N LYS A 151 -28.47 0.63 -8.44
CA LYS A 151 -29.94 0.57 -8.38
C LYS A 151 -30.47 1.11 -7.06
N GLY A 152 -31.53 1.92 -7.16
CA GLY A 152 -32.25 2.47 -6.00
C GLY A 152 -31.69 3.81 -5.53
N GLU A 153 -32.30 4.34 -4.48
CA GLU A 153 -31.91 5.60 -3.86
C GLU A 153 -31.39 5.35 -2.43
N ARG A 154 -30.35 6.10 -2.06
CA ARG A 154 -29.70 6.07 -0.75
C ARG A 154 -29.26 7.47 -0.38
N GLU A 155 -29.31 7.78 0.91
CA GLU A 155 -28.63 8.94 1.46
C GLU A 155 -27.18 8.57 1.72
N VAL A 156 -26.24 9.36 1.19
CA VAL A 156 -24.81 9.15 1.35
C VAL A 156 -24.28 10.16 2.37
N TYR A 157 -23.56 9.65 3.37
CA TYR A 157 -22.90 10.45 4.40
C TYR A 157 -21.39 10.23 4.34
N MET A 158 -20.63 11.27 4.69
CA MET A 158 -19.16 11.23 4.71
C MET A 158 -18.66 11.79 6.04
N THR A 159 -17.65 11.16 6.60
CA THR A 159 -16.94 11.59 7.81
C THR A 159 -15.45 11.46 7.58
N ILE A 160 -14.66 12.46 7.96
CA ILE A 160 -13.21 12.42 7.85
C ILE A 160 -12.61 12.73 9.23
N ILE A 161 -11.86 11.78 9.79
CA ILE A 161 -11.32 11.86 11.14
C ILE A 161 -9.79 11.74 11.09
N ASP A 162 -9.11 12.61 11.82
CA ASP A 162 -7.67 12.53 12.08
C ASP A 162 -7.41 11.95 13.48
N LEU A 163 -6.63 10.88 13.54
CA LEU A 163 -6.22 10.24 14.80
C LEU A 163 -4.75 10.58 15.08
N ALA A 164 -4.50 11.39 16.10
CA ALA A 164 -3.16 11.86 16.46
C ALA A 164 -2.84 11.48 17.91
N GLY A 165 -2.09 10.37 18.08
CA GLY A 165 -1.76 9.85 19.40
C GLY A 165 -3.01 9.35 20.14
N ASN A 166 -3.34 10.00 21.25
CA ASN A 166 -4.55 9.71 22.04
C ASN A 166 -5.71 10.70 21.77
N ALA A 167 -5.56 11.58 20.78
CA ALA A 167 -6.58 12.56 20.40
C ALA A 167 -7.16 12.22 19.02
N ALA A 168 -8.39 12.64 18.80
CA ALA A 168 -9.11 12.51 17.54
C ALA A 168 -9.75 13.85 17.17
N PHE A 169 -9.80 14.17 15.88
CA PHE A 169 -10.32 15.45 15.37
C PHE A 169 -11.20 15.23 14.13
N ASP A 170 -12.34 15.92 14.06
CA ASP A 170 -13.21 15.94 12.88
C ASP A 170 -12.66 16.94 11.84
N LEU A 171 -12.21 16.43 10.70
CA LEU A 171 -11.63 17.24 9.63
C LEU A 171 -12.68 18.01 8.81
N LEU A 172 -13.95 17.62 8.87
CA LEU A 172 -15.04 18.34 8.20
C LEU A 172 -15.61 19.48 9.06
N ASN A 173 -15.27 19.51 10.35
CA ASN A 173 -15.72 20.52 11.30
C ASN A 173 -14.54 21.27 11.93
N GLU A 174 -13.72 21.92 11.09
CA GLU A 174 -12.60 22.79 11.52
C GLU A 174 -11.61 22.14 12.51
N ARG A 175 -11.37 20.82 12.39
CA ARG A 175 -10.55 20.05 13.35
C ARG A 175 -11.08 20.12 14.78
N ALA A 176 -12.40 20.15 14.95
CA ALA A 176 -13.03 20.06 16.27
C ALA A 176 -12.61 18.73 16.95
N PRO A 177 -12.22 18.75 18.25
CA PRO A 177 -11.83 17.54 18.96
C PRO A 177 -13.04 16.63 19.18
N ILE A 178 -12.85 15.32 18.97
CA ILE A 178 -13.88 14.30 19.20
C ILE A 178 -13.45 13.33 20.32
N SER A 179 -14.43 12.82 21.06
CA SER A 179 -14.20 11.86 22.15
C SER A 179 -14.55 10.46 21.69
N LEU A 180 -13.59 9.53 21.78
CA LEU A 180 -13.82 8.12 21.47
C LEU A 180 -14.39 7.42 22.70
N LEU A 181 -15.64 6.96 22.60
CA LEU A 181 -16.34 6.28 23.69
C LEU A 181 -16.71 4.85 23.27
N GLU A 182 -16.63 3.92 24.20
CA GLU A 182 -17.06 2.53 24.03
C GLU A 182 -18.27 2.29 24.94
N ASP A 183 -19.34 1.74 24.39
CA ASP A 183 -20.50 1.38 25.19
C ASP A 183 -20.30 0.06 25.93
N SER A 184 -21.21 -0.28 26.84
CA SER A 184 -21.13 -1.49 27.67
C SER A 184 -21.26 -2.80 26.89
N PHE A 185 -21.55 -2.74 25.58
CA PHE A 185 -21.66 -3.89 24.69
C PHE A 185 -20.44 -4.02 23.77
N GLY A 186 -19.42 -3.15 23.93
CA GLY A 186 -18.22 -3.13 23.11
C GLY A 186 -18.42 -2.50 21.73
N ALA A 187 -19.57 -1.86 21.48
CA ALA A 187 -19.78 -1.09 20.26
C ALA A 187 -19.21 0.32 20.46
N ARG A 188 -18.36 0.75 19.53
CA ARG A 188 -17.81 2.11 19.53
C ARG A 188 -18.82 3.06 18.92
N ARG A 189 -19.20 4.09 19.67
CA ARG A 189 -19.97 5.22 19.16
C ARG A 189 -19.04 6.43 19.04
N TRP A 190 -19.06 7.06 17.88
CA TRP A 190 -18.26 8.23 17.53
C TRP A 190 -19.11 9.49 17.72
#